data_AF-A0A348V1J0-F1
#
_entry.id   AF-A0A348V1J0-F1
#
_cell.length_a   1.000
_cell.length_b   1.000
_cell.length_c   1.000
_cell.angle_alpha   90.00
_cell.angle_beta   90.00
_cell.angle_gamma   90.00
#
_symmetry.space_group_name_H-M   'P 1'
#
loop_
_entity.id
_entity.type
_entity.pdbx_description
1 polymer ?
#
loop_
_entity_poly.entity_id
_entity_poly.type
_entity_poly.pdbx_seq_one_letter_code
_entity_poly.pdbx_strand_id
1 'polypeptide(L)' 'MKNKNNFRAGLAVGLLSLLFLIKTTPTVAQPLTFELITLPNGLKIFYQQDPGVKFSTVVFHLAGGQSLEKTGESGLAYLA' A
#
# COMPACT_ATOMS: atom_id res chain seq x y z
N MET A 1 -1.60 32.63 -48.09
CA MET A 1 -2.62 31.76 -47.46
C MET A 1 -1.92 30.68 -46.64
N LYS A 2 -1.92 30.77 -45.30
CA LYS A 2 -1.35 29.73 -44.43
C LYS A 2 -2.26 28.50 -44.45
N ASN A 3 -1.68 27.34 -44.77
CA ASN A 3 -2.36 26.07 -44.99
C ASN A 3 -3.06 25.59 -43.69
N LYS A 4 -4.41 25.58 -43.69
CA LYS A 4 -5.25 25.09 -42.57
C LYS A 4 -4.91 23.65 -42.16
N ASN A 5 -4.34 22.84 -43.05
CA ASN A 5 -4.00 21.44 -42.75
C ASN A 5 -2.82 21.32 -41.78
N ASN A 6 -1.86 22.26 -41.84
CA ASN A 6 -0.69 22.25 -40.95
C ASN A 6 -1.07 22.63 -39.50
N PHE A 7 -2.12 23.44 -39.35
CA PHE A 7 -2.65 23.83 -38.03
C PHE A 7 -3.39 22.68 -37.34
N ARG A 8 -4.19 21.91 -38.09
CA ARG A 8 -4.90 20.73 -37.57
C ARG A 8 -3.96 19.59 -37.20
N ALA A 9 -2.89 19.39 -38.00
CA ALA A 9 -1.85 18.42 -37.71
C ALA A 9 -1.07 18.79 -36.42
N GLY A 10 -0.70 20.06 -36.24
CA GLY A 10 -0.04 20.52 -35.01
C GLY A 10 -0.89 20.34 -33.75
N LEU A 11 -2.20 20.60 -33.85
CA LEU A 11 -3.14 20.38 -32.74
C LEU A 11 -3.27 18.89 -32.38
N ALA A 12 -3.35 18.01 -33.38
CA ALA A 12 -3.45 16.56 -33.17
C ALA A 12 -2.18 15.98 -32.54
N VAL A 13 -1.00 16.41 -33.00
CA VAL A 13 0.29 15.99 -32.43
C VAL A 13 0.44 16.50 -30.99
N GLY A 14 0.06 17.76 -30.72
CA GLY A 14 0.07 18.31 -29.37
C GLY A 14 -0.84 17.52 -28.40
N LEU A 15 -2.04 17.17 -28.85
CA LEU A 15 -2.99 16.40 -28.04
C LEU A 15 -2.51 14.96 -27.78
N LEU A 16 -1.91 14.31 -28.78
CA LEU A 16 -1.34 12.97 -28.65
C LEU A 16 -0.15 12.95 -27.68
N SER A 17 0.70 13.99 -27.75
CA SER A 17 1.84 14.17 -26.85
C SER A 17 1.39 14.34 -25.39
N LEU A 18 0.33 15.13 -25.19
CA LEU A 18 -0.25 15.37 -23.85
C LEU A 18 -0.88 14.10 -23.27
N LEU A 19 -1.60 13.32 -24.09
CA LEU A 19 -2.16 12.02 -23.68
C LEU A 19 -1.07 11.01 -23.30
N PHE A 20 0.06 11.03 -24.01
CA PHE A 20 1.21 10.18 -23.69
C PHE A 20 1.82 10.57 -22.34
N LEU A 21 1.94 11.88 -22.06
CA LEU A 21 2.49 12.40 -20.81
C LEU A 21 1.63 11.99 -19.59
N ILE A 22 0.30 12.03 -19.74
CA ILE A 22 -0.66 11.63 -18.68
C ILE A 22 -0.56 10.13 -18.37
N LYS A 23 -0.30 9.29 -19.38
CA LYS A 23 -0.11 7.84 -19.17
C LYS A 23 1.21 7.49 -18.48
N THR A 24 2.22 8.35 -18.59
CA THR A 24 3.55 8.12 -18.01
C THR A 24 3.74 8.75 -16.64
N THR A 25 2.74 9.45 -16.10
CA THR A 25 2.83 10.00 -14.74
C THR A 25 3.03 8.83 -13.77
N PRO A 26 4.18 8.71 -13.09
CA PRO A 26 4.35 7.69 -12.09
C PRO A 26 3.30 7.94 -11.01
N THR A 27 2.43 6.96 -10.77
CA THR A 27 1.50 6.99 -9.65
C THR A 27 2.36 7.17 -8.41
N VAL A 28 2.34 8.35 -7.82
CA VAL A 28 3.08 8.63 -6.57
C VAL A 28 2.55 7.62 -5.57
N ALA A 29 3.40 6.67 -5.18
CA ALA A 29 3.08 5.70 -4.15
C ALA A 29 2.78 6.50 -2.88
N GLN A 30 1.50 6.64 -2.57
CA GLN A 30 1.07 7.29 -1.33
C GLN A 30 1.63 6.43 -0.19
N PRO A 31 2.25 7.04 0.84
CA PRO A 31 2.67 6.29 2.02
C PRO A 31 1.44 5.59 2.60
N LEU A 32 1.52 4.26 2.70
CA LEU A 32 0.42 3.47 3.23
C LEU A 32 0.30 3.75 4.72
N THR A 33 -0.90 4.14 5.15
CA THR A 33 -1.21 4.42 6.55
C THR A 33 -1.90 3.22 7.18
N PHE A 34 -1.51 2.91 8.41
CA PHE A 34 -2.23 1.92 9.22
C PHE A 34 -3.34 2.62 10.02
N GLU A 35 -4.54 2.06 9.98
CA GLU A 35 -5.62 2.37 10.89
C GLU A 35 -5.54 1.46 12.12
N LEU A 36 -5.64 2.04 13.32
CA LEU A 36 -5.70 1.28 14.56
C LEU A 36 -7.15 1.19 15.04
N ILE A 37 -7.64 -0.03 15.18
CA ILE A 37 -8.94 -0.33 15.77
C ILE A 37 -8.69 -1.09 17.07
N THR A 38 -9.31 -0.66 18.17
CA THR A 38 -9.29 -1.40 19.45
C THR A 38 -10.68 -1.96 19.72
N LEU A 39 -10.79 -3.29 19.80
CA LEU A 39 -12.04 -3.98 20.09
C LEU A 39 -12.38 -3.92 21.59
N PRO A 40 -13.64 -4.16 22.00
CA PRO A 40 -14.04 -4.13 23.42
C PRO A 40 -13.26 -5.09 24.33
N ASN A 41 -12.71 -6.18 23.79
CA ASN A 41 -11.87 -7.12 24.53
C ASN A 41 -10.40 -6.70 24.61
N GLY A 42 -10.04 -5.52 24.11
CA GLY A 42 -8.68 -4.99 24.11
C GLY A 42 -7.80 -5.44 22.94
N LEU A 43 -8.30 -6.28 22.01
CA LEU A 43 -7.56 -6.65 20.81
C LEU A 43 -7.33 -5.42 19.93
N LYS A 44 -6.08 -5.22 19.52
CA LYS A 44 -5.67 -4.14 18.62
C LYS A 44 -5.48 -4.69 17.21
N ILE A 45 -6.17 -4.10 16.24
CA ILE A 45 -6.06 -4.42 14.82
C ILE A 45 -5.39 -3.24 14.13
N PHE A 46 -4.25 -3.51 13.48
CA PHE A 46 -3.60 -2.57 12.57
C PHE A 46 -3.99 -2.96 11.16
N TYR A 47 -4.81 -2.14 10.52
CA TYR A 47 -5.34 -2.38 9.19
C TYR A 47 -4.69 -1.45 8.17
N GLN A 48 -4.26 -1.98 7.03
CA GLN A 48 -3.74 -1.20 5.92
C GLN A 48 -4.44 -1.63 4.64
N GLN A 49 -5.09 -0.69 3.97
CA GLN A 49 -5.69 -0.93 2.66
C GLN A 49 -4.70 -0.52 1.56
N ASP A 50 -4.31 -1.48 0.72
CA ASP A 50 -3.56 -1.22 -0.49
C ASP A 50 -4.27 -1.88 -1.68
N PRO A 51 -4.97 -1.12 -2.55
CA PRO A 51 -5.67 -1.71 -3.69
C PRO A 51 -4.73 -2.22 -4.79
N GLY A 52 -3.42 -1.90 -4.73
CA GLY A 52 -2.42 -2.30 -5.72
C GLY A 52 -1.77 -3.66 -5.45
N VAL A 53 -1.97 -4.27 -4.28
CA VAL A 53 -1.34 -5.55 -3.93
C VAL A 53 -2.09 -6.75 -4.49
N LYS A 54 -1.33 -7.77 -4.87
CA LYS A 54 -1.87 -9.06 -5.34
C LYS A 54 -2.15 -10.04 -4.20
N PHE A 55 -1.57 -9.79 -3.03
CA PHE A 55 -1.60 -10.68 -1.89
C PHE A 55 -1.91 -9.87 -0.64
N SER A 56 -2.73 -10.47 0.22
CA SER A 56 -2.99 -9.96 1.56
C SER A 56 -2.13 -10.70 2.57
N THR A 57 -1.72 -10.02 3.62
CA THR A 57 -1.00 -10.63 4.75
C THR A 57 -1.75 -10.35 6.03
N VAL A 58 -1.87 -11.37 6.88
CA VAL A 58 -2.44 -11.27 8.23
C VAL A 58 -1.38 -11.77 9.19
N VAL A 59 -1.03 -10.95 10.19
CA VAL A 59 -0.04 -11.28 11.21
C VAL A 59 -0.68 -11.13 12.58
N PHE A 60 -0.52 -12.14 13.41
CA PHE A 60 -0.89 -12.08 14.82
C PHE A 60 0.35 -11.77 15.65
N HIS A 61 0.30 -10.70 16.43
CA HIS A 61 1.35 -10.38 17.39
C HIS A 61 0.82 -10.58 18.80
N LEU A 62 1.46 -11.47 19.54
CA LEU A 62 1.12 -11.79 20.92
C LEU A 62 2.14 -11.12 21.82
N ALA A 63 1.65 -10.36 22.82
CA ALA A 63 2.49 -9.84 23.89
C ALA A 63 2.81 -10.98 24.88
N GLY A 64 3.75 -11.82 24.47
CA GLY A 64 4.22 -13.00 25.17
C GLY A 64 5.65 -13.32 24.76
N GLY A 65 6.26 -14.32 25.39
CA GLY A 65 7.57 -14.80 24.96
C GLY A 65 8.39 -15.35 26.10
N GLN A 66 9.61 -15.77 25.76
CA GLN A 66 10.55 -16.42 26.68
C GLN A 66 10.84 -15.59 27.94
N SER A 67 10.85 -14.26 27.83
CA SER A 67 11.10 -13.37 28.97
C SER A 67 10.02 -13.42 30.06
N LEU A 68 8.86 -13.98 29.76
CA LEU A 68 7.74 -14.13 30.69
C LEU A 68 7.58 -15.58 31.20
N GLU A 69 8.47 -16.49 30.80
CA GLU A 69 8.46 -17.87 31.29
C GLU A 69 8.83 -17.92 32.77
N LYS A 70 8.20 -18.84 33.51
CA LYS A 70 8.57 -19.09 34.90
C LYS A 70 9.85 -19.92 34.96
N THR A 71 10.53 -19.84 36.10
CA THR A 71 11.68 -20.70 36.39
C THR A 71 11.28 -22.18 36.24
N GLY A 72 12.02 -22.91 35.42
CA GLY A 72 11.76 -24.33 35.13
C GLY A 72 10.84 -24.59 33.93
N GLU A 73 10.30 -23.55 33.30
CA GLU A 73 9.43 -23.65 32.10
C GLU A 73 10.15 -23.14 30.83
N SER A 74 11.48 -23.19 30.80
CA SER A 74 12.29 -22.68 29.70
C SER A 74 11.93 -23.32 28.35
N GLY A 75 11.63 -22.48 27.36
CA GLY A 75 11.31 -22.89 25.99
C GLY A 75 9.83 -23.18 25.75
N LEU A 76 8.97 -23.05 26.77
CA LEU A 76 7.53 -23.25 26.63
C LEU A 76 6.90 -22.28 25.61
N ALA A 77 7.36 -21.03 25.57
CA ALA A 77 6.86 -20.03 24.63
C ALA A 77 7.19 -20.35 23.16
N TYR A 78 8.21 -21.19 22.91
CA TYR A 78 8.53 -21.67 21.56
C TYR A 78 7.75 -22.93 21.18
N LEU A 79 7.42 -23.78 22.17
CA LEU A 79 6.66 -25.02 21.93
C LEU A 79 5.16 -24.77 21.72
N ALA A 80 4.64 -23.71 22.33
CA ALA A 80 3.21 -23.35 22.32
C ALA A 80 2.67 -22.98 20.94
#